data_AF-A0A933QUS4-F1
#
_entry.id   AF-A0A933QUS4-F1
#
_cell.length_a   1.000
_cell.length_b   1.000
_cell.length_c   1.000
_cell.angle_alpha   90.00
_cell.angle_beta   90.00
_cell.angle_gamma   90.00
#
_symmetry.space_group_name_H-M   'P 1'
#
loop_
_entity.id
_entity.type
_entity.pdbx_description
1 polymer ?
#
loop_
_entity_poly.entity_id
_entity_poly.type
_entity_poly.pdbx_seq_one_letter_code
_entity_poly.pdbx_strand_id
1 'polypeptide(L)'
;MNKLSKGTWSFIGILLVFPLGHALVVFLDKLGLQGVSYFLFLIVGLILLVVSSRVSPAWEALLGGLAGLSFWSAIGEIGGGGELYEEKAIWGVVFLVTLFLVFRPGTHCDMFIFVQRSCGLSFKDRAAPGDRGLLIAFEFFYITWVGHMLMLTGYYDPAFGVYSWLTYGFFYSTIIATPFLLYWMQRTKTWELGIGRGIAAVIICWVWVEILMKWKVFANPWVSLNVPVISGVVLLLLATIAAIAVVNRQDRIGSTRYRNEA
;
A
#
# COMPACT_ATOMS: atom_id res chain seq x y z
N MET A 1 -23.05 -18.24 5.05
CA MET A 1 -22.11 -17.35 4.34
C MET A 1 -20.78 -17.37 5.08
N ASN A 2 -19.69 -17.81 4.42
CA ASN A 2 -18.36 -17.78 5.04
C ASN A 2 -17.98 -16.32 5.36
N LYS A 3 -17.62 -16.03 6.61
CA LYS A 3 -17.12 -14.70 6.99
C LYS A 3 -15.82 -14.43 6.21
N LEU A 4 -15.72 -13.27 5.58
CA LEU A 4 -14.47 -12.79 4.96
C LEU A 4 -13.37 -12.70 6.02
N SER A 5 -12.15 -13.08 5.66
CA SER A 5 -11.00 -13.03 6.57
C SER A 5 -10.58 -11.59 6.87
N LYS A 6 -9.86 -11.37 7.98
CA LYS A 6 -9.28 -10.07 8.34
C LYS A 6 -8.28 -9.58 7.29
N GLY A 7 -7.51 -10.49 6.69
CA GLY A 7 -6.64 -10.15 5.57
C GLY A 7 -7.42 -9.65 4.36
N THR A 8 -8.50 -10.33 3.98
CA THR A 8 -9.33 -9.91 2.83
C THR A 8 -9.92 -8.51 3.03
N TRP A 9 -10.41 -8.21 4.23
CA TRP A 9 -10.87 -6.86 4.56
C TRP A 9 -9.76 -5.82 4.50
N SER A 10 -8.56 -6.17 4.97
CA SER A 10 -7.38 -5.29 4.89
C SER A 10 -7.00 -4.99 3.44
N PHE A 11 -7.01 -6.01 2.57
CA PHE A 11 -6.77 -5.86 1.14
C PHE A 11 -7.79 -4.91 0.50
N ILE A 12 -9.09 -5.13 0.74
CA ILE A 12 -10.15 -4.27 0.17
C ILE A 12 -9.98 -2.83 0.66
N GLY A 13 -9.74 -2.62 1.95
CA GLY A 13 -9.53 -1.28 2.50
C GLY A 13 -8.38 -0.55 1.81
N ILE A 14 -7.21 -1.19 1.71
CA ILE A 14 -6.03 -0.59 1.07
C ILE A 14 -6.26 -0.36 -0.43
N LEU A 15 -6.92 -1.30 -1.12
CA LEU A 15 -7.25 -1.21 -2.55
C LEU A 15 -8.10 0.02 -2.86
N LEU A 16 -9.02 0.38 -1.97
CA LEU A 16 -9.90 1.54 -2.16
C LEU A 16 -9.22 2.86 -1.80
N VAL A 17 -8.34 2.85 -0.80
CA VAL A 17 -7.63 4.04 -0.35
C VAL A 17 -6.61 4.52 -1.40
N PHE A 18 -5.96 3.59 -2.11
CA PHE A 18 -4.92 3.91 -3.10
C PHE A 18 -5.40 4.85 -4.23
N PRO A 19 -6.46 4.54 -5.00
CA PRO A 19 -6.95 5.43 -6.04
C PRO A 19 -7.59 6.72 -5.51
N LEU A 20 -8.12 6.71 -4.28
CA LEU A 20 -8.62 7.93 -3.64
C LEU A 20 -7.51 8.91 -3.30
N GLY A 21 -6.32 8.40 -2.92
CA GLY A 21 -5.13 9.23 -2.73
C GLY A 21 -4.74 9.97 -4.01
N HIS A 22 -4.67 9.25 -5.13
CA HIS A 22 -4.38 9.86 -6.43
C HIS A 22 -5.47 10.85 -6.88
N ALA A 23 -6.76 10.49 -6.72
CA ALA A 23 -7.87 11.40 -7.02
C ALA A 23 -7.84 12.69 -6.17
N LEU A 24 -7.44 12.59 -4.89
CA LEU A 24 -7.29 13.74 -4.01
C LEU A 24 -6.15 14.66 -4.49
N VAL A 25 -5.01 14.11 -4.92
CA VAL A 25 -3.90 14.91 -5.47
C VAL A 25 -4.36 15.65 -6.74
N VAL A 26 -5.02 14.95 -7.67
CA VAL A 26 -5.56 15.56 -8.90
C VAL A 26 -6.59 16.66 -8.59
N PHE A 27 -7.42 16.46 -7.57
CA PHE A 27 -8.38 17.48 -7.14
C PHE A 27 -7.67 18.73 -6.60
N LEU A 28 -6.65 18.55 -5.75
CA LEU A 28 -5.88 19.66 -5.19
C LEU A 28 -5.07 20.40 -6.25
N ASP A 29 -4.58 19.68 -7.27
CA ASP A 29 -3.95 20.26 -8.46
C ASP A 29 -4.90 21.20 -9.20
N LYS A 30 -6.13 20.75 -9.48
CA LYS A 30 -7.16 21.59 -10.14
C LYS A 30 -7.54 22.84 -9.34
N LEU A 31 -7.33 22.84 -8.02
CA LEU A 31 -7.52 24.00 -7.16
C LEU A 31 -6.29 24.92 -7.09
N GLY A 32 -5.18 24.56 -7.73
CA GLY A 32 -3.92 25.30 -7.67
C GLY A 32 -3.22 25.21 -6.32
N LEU A 33 -3.51 24.18 -5.52
CA LEU A 33 -3.05 24.05 -4.12
C LEU A 33 -1.82 23.15 -3.95
N GLN A 34 -1.15 22.74 -5.04
CA GLN A 34 -0.05 21.76 -5.00
C GLN A 34 1.07 22.11 -4.00
N GLY A 35 1.51 23.37 -3.99
CA GLY A 35 2.60 23.79 -3.10
C GLY A 35 2.23 23.66 -1.61
N VAL A 36 0.99 24.00 -1.25
CA VAL A 36 0.51 23.88 0.13
C VAL A 36 0.21 22.42 0.48
N SER A 37 -0.38 21.67 -0.47
CA SER A 37 -0.73 20.26 -0.24
C SER A 37 0.49 19.38 -0.02
N TYR A 38 1.63 19.66 -0.66
CA TYR A 38 2.90 18.98 -0.38
C TYR A 38 3.23 18.98 1.12
N PHE A 39 3.29 20.16 1.73
CA PHE A 39 3.61 20.28 3.17
C PHE A 39 2.50 19.73 4.05
N LEU A 40 1.23 19.90 3.67
CA LEU A 40 0.10 19.33 4.41
C LEU A 40 0.18 17.80 4.48
N PHE A 41 0.48 17.11 3.38
CA PHE A 41 0.64 15.66 3.36
C PHE A 41 1.83 15.19 4.21
N LEU A 42 2.95 15.94 4.25
CA LEU A 42 4.06 15.63 5.15
C LEU A 42 3.66 15.77 6.63
N ILE A 43 2.97 16.87 6.98
CA ILE A 43 2.50 17.14 8.35
C ILE A 43 1.48 16.08 8.78
N VAL A 44 0.50 15.77 7.93
CA VAL A 44 -0.51 14.73 8.19
C VAL A 44 0.16 13.37 8.39
N GLY A 45 1.11 13.01 7.53
CA GLY A 45 1.89 11.76 7.67
C GLY A 45 2.62 11.69 9.01
N LEU A 46 3.26 12.78 9.43
CA LEU A 46 3.95 12.87 10.71
C LEU A 46 2.98 12.74 11.90
N ILE A 47 1.84 13.43 11.86
CA ILE A 47 0.81 13.34 12.90
C ILE A 47 0.29 11.90 13.00
N LEU A 48 -0.01 11.26 11.88
CA LEU A 48 -0.49 9.89 11.82
C LEU A 48 0.53 8.91 12.43
N LEU A 49 1.81 9.05 12.14
CA LEU A 49 2.89 8.26 12.76
C LEU A 49 2.98 8.47 14.27
N VAL A 50 2.92 9.72 14.72
CA VAL A 50 3.01 10.03 16.15
C VAL A 50 1.81 9.43 16.90
N VAL A 51 0.61 9.51 16.31
CA VAL A 51 -0.59 8.90 16.89
C VAL A 51 -0.54 7.38 16.81
N SER A 52 0.02 6.79 15.75
CA SER A 52 0.09 5.33 15.57
C SER A 52 0.85 4.65 16.71
N SER A 53 1.89 5.30 17.25
CA SER A 53 2.68 4.77 18.36
C SER A 53 1.93 4.65 19.70
N ARG A 54 0.71 5.23 19.81
CA ARG A 54 -0.05 5.34 21.07
C ARG A 54 -1.36 4.57 21.07
N VAL A 55 -1.62 3.76 20.04
CA VAL A 55 -2.89 3.06 19.84
C VAL A 55 -2.69 1.55 19.79
N SER A 56 -3.79 0.78 19.76
CA SER A 56 -3.71 -0.68 19.69
C SER A 56 -3.05 -1.17 18.39
N PRO A 57 -2.46 -2.38 18.32
CA PRO A 57 -1.71 -2.87 17.17
C PRO A 57 -2.41 -2.76 15.81
N ALA A 58 -3.73 -3.00 15.76
CA ALA A 58 -4.51 -2.86 14.53
C ALA A 58 -4.60 -1.40 14.04
N TRP A 59 -4.78 -0.47 14.97
CA TRP A 59 -4.79 0.97 14.68
C TRP A 59 -3.38 1.49 14.39
N GLU A 60 -2.36 0.96 15.06
CA GLU A 60 -0.96 1.28 14.78
C GLU A 60 -0.62 0.95 13.32
N ALA A 61 -1.01 -0.25 12.85
CA ALA A 61 -0.80 -0.67 11.47
C ALA A 61 -1.58 0.18 10.46
N LEU A 62 -2.86 0.49 10.75
CA LEU A 62 -3.69 1.31 9.87
C LEU A 62 -3.15 2.74 9.74
N LEU A 63 -2.86 3.40 10.87
CA LEU A 63 -2.34 4.76 10.89
C LEU A 63 -0.95 4.83 10.28
N GLY A 64 -0.11 3.80 10.50
CA GLY A 64 1.17 3.64 9.81
C GLY A 64 1.00 3.55 8.28
N GLY A 65 0.11 2.69 7.80
CA GLY A 65 -0.18 2.58 6.36
C GLY A 65 -0.68 3.89 5.74
N LEU A 66 -1.60 4.59 6.43
CA LEU A 66 -2.08 5.91 6.00
C LEU A 66 -0.99 6.97 6.01
N ALA A 67 -0.07 6.93 6.98
CA ALA A 67 1.08 7.82 7.00
C ALA A 67 2.00 7.56 5.79
N GLY A 68 2.28 6.30 5.48
CA GLY A 68 3.06 5.91 4.31
C GLY A 68 2.45 6.40 3.00
N LEU A 69 1.13 6.27 2.85
CA LEU A 69 0.41 6.84 1.70
C LEU A 69 0.49 8.37 1.67
N SER A 70 0.35 9.04 2.81
CA SER A 70 0.48 10.50 2.91
C SER A 70 1.87 10.95 2.44
N PHE A 71 2.92 10.24 2.84
CA PHE A 71 4.28 10.50 2.36
C PHE A 71 4.43 10.22 0.86
N TRP A 72 3.79 9.18 0.33
CA TRP A 72 3.76 8.93 -1.12
C TRP A 72 3.07 10.07 -1.88
N SER A 73 1.91 10.55 -1.42
CA SER A 73 1.22 11.67 -2.04
C SER A 73 2.06 12.95 -2.05
N ALA A 74 2.78 13.23 -0.96
CA ALA A 74 3.70 14.37 -0.91
C ALA A 74 4.91 14.17 -1.83
N ILE A 75 5.70 13.12 -1.60
CA ILE A 75 7.02 12.96 -2.21
C ILE A 75 6.91 12.41 -3.63
N GLY A 76 6.11 11.37 -3.81
CA GLY A 76 5.97 10.65 -5.09
C GLY A 76 5.13 11.41 -6.10
N GLU A 77 3.89 11.76 -5.73
CA GLU A 77 2.91 12.36 -6.65
C GLU A 77 3.11 13.86 -6.86
N ILE A 78 3.21 14.65 -5.77
CA ILE A 78 3.34 16.11 -5.86
C ILE A 78 4.80 16.52 -6.04
N GLY A 79 5.71 15.87 -5.32
CA GLY A 79 7.13 16.20 -5.30
C GLY A 79 7.94 15.66 -6.47
N GLY A 80 7.32 14.97 -7.43
CA GLY A 80 8.02 14.38 -8.58
C GLY A 80 8.92 13.18 -8.23
N GLY A 81 8.76 12.59 -7.05
CA GLY A 81 9.59 11.46 -6.60
C GLY A 81 9.50 10.23 -7.51
N GLY A 82 8.42 10.09 -8.29
CA GLY A 82 8.31 9.07 -9.33
C GLY A 82 9.31 9.26 -10.48
N GLU A 83 9.56 10.50 -10.89
CA GLU A 83 10.41 10.86 -12.04
C GLU A 83 11.91 10.64 -11.76
N LEU A 84 12.26 10.42 -10.49
CA LEU A 84 13.63 10.10 -10.05
C LEU A 84 14.18 8.78 -10.61
N TYR A 85 13.39 8.01 -11.38
CA TYR A 85 13.85 6.80 -12.07
C TYR A 85 14.94 7.06 -13.12
N GLU A 86 15.01 8.28 -13.66
CA GLU A 86 16.04 8.68 -14.64
C GLU A 86 17.42 8.82 -13.99
N GLU A 87 17.45 9.07 -12.68
CA GLU A 87 18.69 9.33 -11.94
C GLU A 87 19.34 8.02 -11.46
N LYS A 88 20.47 7.67 -12.06
CA LYS A 88 21.22 6.43 -11.74
C LYS A 88 21.61 6.31 -10.26
N ALA A 89 21.92 7.43 -9.61
CA ALA A 89 22.27 7.44 -8.19
C ALA A 89 21.09 7.00 -7.30
N ILE A 90 19.86 7.30 -7.70
CA ILE A 90 18.64 6.92 -6.97
C ILE A 90 18.45 5.41 -6.99
N TRP A 91 18.77 4.73 -8.09
CA TRP A 91 18.79 3.26 -8.12
C TRP A 91 19.78 2.66 -7.13
N GLY A 92 20.93 3.31 -6.90
CA GLY A 92 21.87 2.92 -5.85
C GLY A 92 21.28 3.06 -4.44
N VAL A 93 20.56 4.17 -4.17
CA VAL A 93 19.85 4.39 -2.90
C VAL A 93 18.75 3.37 -2.70
N VAL A 94 17.91 3.13 -3.72
CA VAL A 94 16.86 2.11 -3.73
C VAL A 94 17.46 0.73 -3.46
N PHE A 95 18.57 0.38 -4.11
CA PHE A 95 19.24 -0.90 -3.85
C PHE A 95 19.69 -1.02 -2.38
N LEU A 96 20.35 0.01 -1.83
CA LEU A 96 20.81 0.01 -0.43
C LEU A 96 19.65 -0.07 0.57
N VAL A 97 18.56 0.66 0.34
CA VAL A 97 17.36 0.62 1.18
C VAL A 97 16.65 -0.74 1.07
N THR A 98 16.59 -1.33 -0.12
CA THR A 98 16.08 -2.70 -0.31
C THR A 98 16.87 -3.68 0.53
N LEU A 99 18.21 -3.64 0.46
CA LEU A 99 19.06 -4.51 1.27
C LEU A 99 18.79 -4.30 2.76
N PHE A 100 18.76 -3.04 3.22
CA PHE A 100 18.45 -2.74 4.62
C PHE A 100 17.12 -3.36 5.06
N LEU A 101 16.05 -3.25 4.25
CA LEU A 101 14.74 -3.84 4.56
C LEU A 101 14.76 -5.37 4.51
N VAL A 102 15.47 -5.98 3.57
CA VAL A 102 15.65 -7.43 3.48
C VAL A 102 16.43 -7.98 4.68
N PHE A 103 17.40 -7.26 5.23
CA PHE A 103 18.16 -7.69 6.41
C PHE A 103 17.51 -7.28 7.74
N ARG A 104 16.42 -6.52 7.70
CA ARG A 104 15.75 -6.02 8.92
C ARG A 104 14.85 -7.10 9.55
N PRO A 105 14.99 -7.40 10.85
CA PRO A 105 14.03 -8.24 11.57
C PRO A 105 12.67 -7.53 11.68
N GLY A 106 11.58 -8.30 11.56
CA GLY A 106 10.22 -7.80 11.80
C GLY A 106 9.52 -7.17 10.59
N THR A 107 10.06 -7.32 9.38
CA THR A 107 9.33 -6.92 8.15
C THR A 107 8.04 -7.72 7.96
N HIS A 108 6.96 -7.05 7.56
CA HIS A 108 5.66 -7.67 7.28
C HIS A 108 5.35 -7.78 5.78
N CYS A 109 6.24 -7.28 4.93
CA CYS A 109 6.12 -7.39 3.48
C CYS A 109 6.50 -8.81 3.01
N ASP A 110 5.59 -9.44 2.27
CA ASP A 110 5.80 -10.79 1.75
C ASP A 110 6.94 -10.87 0.72
N MET A 111 7.21 -9.78 0.00
CA MET A 111 8.35 -9.70 -0.91
C MET A 111 9.67 -9.83 -0.16
N PHE A 112 9.85 -9.08 0.92
CA PHE A 112 11.09 -9.15 1.71
C PHE A 112 11.22 -10.49 2.43
N ILE A 113 10.12 -11.04 2.97
CA ILE A 113 10.11 -12.38 3.59
C ILE A 113 10.47 -13.46 2.55
N PHE A 114 9.97 -13.34 1.32
CA PHE A 114 10.30 -14.27 0.24
C PHE A 114 11.79 -14.23 -0.11
N VAL A 115 12.37 -13.04 -0.23
CA VAL A 115 13.82 -12.88 -0.49
C VAL A 115 14.64 -13.44 0.67
N GLN A 116 14.29 -13.11 1.91
CA GLN A 116 14.95 -13.64 3.12
C GLN A 116 14.99 -15.18 3.11
N ARG A 117 13.83 -15.82 2.86
CA ARG A 117 13.73 -17.29 2.81
C ARG A 117 14.53 -17.89 1.67
N SER A 118 14.53 -17.24 0.50
CA SER A 118 15.31 -17.69 -0.67
C SER A 118 16.81 -17.63 -0.40
N CYS A 119 17.26 -16.69 0.42
CA CYS A 119 18.65 -16.55 0.85
C CYS A 119 19.00 -17.35 2.13
N GLY A 120 18.08 -18.15 2.67
CA GLY A 120 18.31 -18.90 3.92
C GLY A 120 18.41 -18.02 5.18
N LEU A 121 17.97 -16.77 5.12
CA LEU A 121 17.98 -15.84 6.24
C LEU A 121 16.73 -16.03 7.10
N SER A 122 16.93 -16.16 8.41
CA SER A 122 15.83 -16.23 9.38
C SER A 122 16.08 -15.23 10.52
N PHE A 123 15.21 -14.23 10.59
CA PHE A 123 15.26 -13.20 11.63
C PHE A 123 14.08 -13.39 12.57
N LYS A 124 14.35 -13.42 13.89
CA LYS A 124 13.28 -13.39 14.89
C LYS A 124 12.66 -11.99 14.92
N ASP A 125 11.34 -11.92 14.99
CA ASP A 125 10.63 -10.65 15.15
C ASP A 125 11.07 -9.99 16.47
N ARG A 126 11.55 -8.75 16.36
CA ARG A 126 12.03 -7.93 17.48
C ARG A 126 11.32 -6.58 17.54
N ALA A 127 10.26 -6.36 16.77
CA ALA A 127 9.60 -5.06 16.73
C ALA A 127 8.97 -4.73 18.09
N ALA A 128 9.48 -3.67 18.74
CA ALA A 128 8.89 -3.15 19.97
C ALA A 128 7.51 -2.53 19.68
N PRO A 129 6.59 -2.50 20.65
CA PRO A 129 5.32 -1.77 20.51
C PRO A 129 5.61 -0.30 20.19
N GLY A 130 5.03 0.24 19.10
CA GLY A 130 5.28 1.60 18.62
C GLY A 130 6.18 1.70 17.38
N ASP A 131 7.05 0.72 17.13
CA ASP A 131 7.93 0.68 15.96
C ASP A 131 7.22 0.16 14.70
N ARG A 132 6.08 -0.51 14.85
CA ARG A 132 5.42 -1.21 13.72
C ARG A 132 4.72 -0.23 12.80
N GLY A 133 4.09 0.81 13.37
CA GLY A 133 3.44 1.85 12.57
C GLY A 133 4.44 2.56 11.66
N LEU A 134 5.62 2.88 12.18
CA LEU A 134 6.72 3.47 11.41
C LEU A 134 7.23 2.52 10.33
N LEU A 135 7.43 1.24 10.65
CA LEU A 135 7.87 0.25 9.68
C LEU A 135 6.86 0.09 8.54
N ILE A 136 5.57 -0.02 8.85
CA ILE A 136 4.51 -0.16 7.85
C ILE A 136 4.41 1.09 6.98
N ALA A 137 4.53 2.29 7.56
CA ALA A 137 4.54 3.54 6.81
C ALA A 137 5.70 3.57 5.80
N PHE A 138 6.90 3.20 6.26
CA PHE A 138 8.08 3.19 5.43
C PHE A 138 8.00 2.10 4.35
N GLU A 139 7.57 0.88 4.71
CA GLU A 139 7.33 -0.21 3.75
C GLU A 139 6.31 0.21 2.69
N PHE A 140 5.22 0.88 3.08
CA PHE A 140 4.22 1.38 2.14
C PHE A 140 4.86 2.34 1.15
N PHE A 141 5.41 3.45 1.66
CA PHE A 141 6.03 4.47 0.84
C PHE A 141 7.06 3.86 -0.11
N TYR A 142 7.93 3.03 0.43
CA TYR A 142 9.04 2.43 -0.29
C TYR A 142 8.59 1.48 -1.39
N ILE A 143 7.68 0.54 -1.11
CA ILE A 143 7.21 -0.42 -2.11
C ILE A 143 6.41 0.30 -3.20
N THR A 144 5.61 1.30 -2.84
CA THR A 144 4.91 2.13 -3.82
C THR A 144 5.90 2.86 -4.72
N TRP A 145 6.93 3.46 -4.14
CA TRP A 145 7.96 4.18 -4.89
C TRP A 145 8.72 3.27 -5.84
N VAL A 146 9.23 2.14 -5.37
CA VAL A 146 9.94 1.17 -6.21
C VAL A 146 9.03 0.61 -7.31
N GLY A 147 7.78 0.26 -6.97
CA GLY A 147 6.81 -0.20 -7.96
C GLY A 147 6.54 0.85 -9.05
N HIS A 148 6.45 2.12 -8.66
CA HIS A 148 6.24 3.22 -9.58
C HIS A 148 7.47 3.46 -10.48
N MET A 149 8.69 3.49 -9.91
CA MET A 149 9.93 3.64 -10.67
C MET A 149 10.11 2.51 -11.69
N LEU A 150 9.84 1.26 -11.31
CA LEU A 150 9.92 0.11 -12.21
C LEU A 150 8.92 0.23 -13.37
N MET A 151 7.69 0.68 -13.11
CA MET A 151 6.70 0.91 -14.16
C MET A 151 7.11 2.06 -15.09
N LEU A 152 7.55 3.19 -14.56
CA LEU A 152 7.98 4.33 -15.37
C LEU A 152 9.18 3.98 -16.25
N THR A 153 10.11 3.19 -15.73
CA THR A 153 11.23 2.63 -16.52
C THR A 153 10.71 1.77 -17.68
N GLY A 154 9.70 0.92 -17.43
CA GLY A 154 9.09 0.13 -18.50
C GLY A 154 8.38 0.96 -19.57
N TYR A 155 7.86 2.12 -19.22
CA TYR A 155 7.09 2.98 -20.14
C TYR A 155 7.93 3.97 -20.93
N TYR A 156 8.92 4.59 -20.27
CA TYR A 156 9.57 5.81 -20.74
C TYR A 156 11.08 5.69 -20.97
N ASP A 157 11.73 4.63 -20.49
CA ASP A 157 13.16 4.44 -20.77
C ASP A 157 13.39 4.25 -22.29
N PRO A 158 14.38 4.91 -22.91
CA PRO A 158 14.65 4.74 -24.35
C PRO A 158 14.89 3.29 -24.79
N ALA A 159 15.32 2.40 -23.88
CA ALA A 159 15.48 0.98 -24.14
C ALA A 159 14.14 0.20 -24.12
N PHE A 160 13.09 0.74 -23.48
CA PHE A 160 11.82 0.06 -23.25
C PHE A 160 10.62 0.98 -23.53
N GLY A 161 9.74 0.57 -24.44
CA GLY A 161 8.48 1.28 -24.68
C GLY A 161 7.28 0.74 -23.87
N VAL A 162 6.19 1.49 -23.93
CA VAL A 162 4.84 1.09 -23.46
C VAL A 162 4.41 -0.29 -24.00
N TYR A 163 4.86 -0.66 -25.20
CA TYR A 163 4.64 -1.97 -25.83
C TYR A 163 5.95 -2.76 -25.94
N SER A 164 6.71 -2.85 -24.86
CA SER A 164 7.96 -3.62 -24.78
C SER A 164 7.78 -4.96 -24.07
N TRP A 165 8.74 -5.87 -24.28
CA TRP A 165 8.79 -7.15 -23.56
C TRP A 165 8.81 -6.96 -22.04
N LEU A 166 9.43 -5.88 -21.54
CA LEU A 166 9.50 -5.56 -20.12
C LEU A 166 8.11 -5.22 -19.57
N THR A 167 7.38 -4.34 -20.26
CA THR A 167 6.00 -3.96 -19.89
C THR A 167 5.04 -5.15 -19.93
N TYR A 168 5.15 -6.00 -20.95
CA TYR A 168 4.40 -7.26 -21.00
C TYR A 168 4.81 -8.21 -19.87
N GLY A 169 6.09 -8.31 -19.55
CA GLY A 169 6.59 -9.10 -18.42
C GLY A 169 5.99 -8.66 -17.09
N PHE A 170 5.95 -7.35 -16.82
CA PHE A 170 5.28 -6.81 -15.64
C PHE A 170 3.77 -7.09 -15.65
N PHE A 171 3.11 -6.91 -16.79
CA PHE A 171 1.67 -7.19 -16.93
C PHE A 171 1.33 -8.65 -16.59
N TYR A 172 1.99 -9.62 -17.22
CA TYR A 172 1.69 -11.04 -16.98
C TYR A 172 2.10 -11.51 -15.58
N SER A 173 3.27 -11.09 -15.08
CA SER A 173 3.73 -11.48 -13.75
C SER A 173 2.79 -11.00 -12.65
N THR A 174 2.30 -9.77 -12.75
CA THR A 174 1.39 -9.18 -11.76
C THR A 174 -0.03 -9.74 -11.85
N ILE A 175 -0.52 -10.05 -13.05
CA ILE A 175 -1.78 -10.80 -13.24
C ILE A 175 -1.71 -12.19 -12.60
N ILE A 176 -0.60 -12.91 -12.77
CA ILE A 176 -0.42 -14.26 -12.19
C ILE A 176 -0.26 -14.19 -10.67
N ALA A 177 0.47 -13.18 -10.16
CA ALA A 177 0.70 -13.01 -8.74
C ALA A 177 -0.57 -12.58 -7.97
N THR A 178 -1.44 -11.78 -8.58
CA THR A 178 -2.67 -11.25 -7.93
C THR A 178 -3.55 -12.35 -7.29
N PRO A 179 -4.00 -13.41 -7.99
CA PRO A 179 -4.83 -14.47 -7.38
C PRO A 179 -4.08 -15.25 -6.30
N PHE A 180 -2.76 -15.47 -6.46
CA PHE A 180 -1.95 -16.12 -5.44
C PHE A 180 -1.89 -15.31 -4.14
N LEU A 181 -1.72 -13.99 -4.24
CA LEU A 181 -1.71 -13.08 -3.09
C LEU A 181 -3.09 -12.99 -2.44
N LEU A 182 -4.17 -12.93 -3.24
CA LEU A 182 -5.54 -12.94 -2.71
C LEU A 182 -5.85 -14.21 -1.92
N TYR A 183 -5.44 -15.37 -2.44
CA TYR A 183 -5.56 -16.64 -1.73
C TYR A 183 -4.80 -16.62 -0.41
N TRP A 184 -3.60 -16.06 -0.42
CA TRP A 184 -2.76 -16.02 0.76
C TRP A 184 -3.28 -15.02 1.81
N MET A 185 -3.85 -13.90 1.36
CA MET A 185 -4.53 -12.92 2.21
C MET A 185 -5.72 -13.51 2.98
N GLN A 186 -6.43 -14.49 2.41
CA GLN A 186 -7.51 -15.19 3.11
C GLN A 186 -7.05 -15.96 4.36
N ARG A 187 -5.76 -16.30 4.44
CA ARG A 187 -5.17 -17.06 5.54
C ARG A 187 -4.60 -16.17 6.65
N THR A 188 -4.62 -14.85 6.47
CA THR A 188 -4.07 -13.90 7.46
C THR A 188 -5.03 -13.72 8.64
N LYS A 189 -4.53 -14.02 9.84
CA LYS A 189 -5.33 -14.12 11.08
C LYS A 189 -5.44 -12.83 11.89
N THR A 190 -4.54 -11.87 11.69
CA THR A 190 -4.53 -10.61 12.45
C THR A 190 -4.63 -9.39 11.54
N TRP A 191 -5.13 -8.28 12.09
CA TRP A 191 -5.30 -7.04 11.33
C TRP A 191 -3.96 -6.38 11.01
N GLU A 192 -3.01 -6.36 11.95
CA GLU A 192 -1.70 -5.78 11.71
C GLU A 192 -0.95 -6.46 10.55
N LEU A 193 -0.97 -7.79 10.52
CA LEU A 193 -0.36 -8.57 9.46
C LEU A 193 -1.14 -8.44 8.14
N GLY A 194 -2.46 -8.30 8.22
CA GLY A 194 -3.32 -8.10 7.06
C GLY A 194 -3.05 -6.78 6.36
N ILE A 195 -2.87 -5.70 7.12
CA ILE A 195 -2.59 -4.38 6.58
C ILE A 195 -1.19 -4.35 5.94
N GLY A 196 -0.15 -4.80 6.65
CA GLY A 196 1.21 -4.83 6.12
C GLY A 196 1.33 -5.61 4.80
N ARG A 197 0.73 -6.81 4.74
CA ARG A 197 0.72 -7.65 3.53
C ARG A 197 -0.18 -7.11 2.42
N GLY A 198 -1.29 -6.50 2.81
CA GLY A 198 -2.24 -5.92 1.88
C GLY A 198 -1.63 -4.84 1.00
N ILE A 199 -0.64 -4.09 1.51
CA ILE A 199 0.03 -3.04 0.75
C ILE A 199 0.73 -3.59 -0.49
N ALA A 200 1.60 -4.59 -0.32
CA ALA A 200 2.30 -5.22 -1.44
C ALA A 200 1.32 -5.89 -2.42
N ALA A 201 0.28 -6.54 -1.89
CA ALA A 201 -0.76 -7.17 -2.72
C ALA A 201 -1.55 -6.15 -3.56
N VAL A 202 -1.87 -4.99 -3.00
CA VAL A 202 -2.58 -3.92 -3.71
C VAL A 202 -1.69 -3.30 -4.78
N ILE A 203 -0.41 -3.05 -4.49
CA ILE A 203 0.53 -2.50 -5.48
C ILE A 203 0.65 -3.45 -6.68
N ILE A 204 0.83 -4.75 -6.45
CA ILE A 204 0.87 -5.75 -7.51
C ILE A 204 -0.44 -5.79 -8.30
N CYS A 205 -1.59 -5.70 -7.62
CA CYS A 205 -2.89 -5.60 -8.28
C CYS A 205 -3.02 -4.32 -9.12
N TRP A 206 -2.47 -3.20 -8.65
CA TRP A 206 -2.57 -1.92 -9.34
C TRP A 206 -1.68 -1.85 -10.58
N VAL A 207 -0.52 -2.49 -10.58
CA VAL A 207 0.42 -2.45 -11.72
C VAL A 207 -0.24 -2.89 -13.02
N TRP A 208 -0.94 -4.02 -13.05
CA TRP A 208 -1.59 -4.46 -14.30
C TRP A 208 -2.78 -3.57 -14.68
N VAL A 209 -3.50 -3.00 -13.71
CA VAL A 209 -4.58 -2.02 -13.97
C VAL A 209 -4.00 -0.75 -14.60
N GLU A 210 -2.87 -0.26 -14.09
CA GLU A 210 -2.16 0.91 -14.62
C GLU A 210 -1.69 0.65 -16.06
N ILE A 211 -1.11 -0.52 -16.34
CA ILE A 211 -0.71 -0.91 -17.70
C ILE A 211 -1.90 -0.90 -18.66
N LEU A 212 -3.06 -1.46 -18.25
CA LEU A 212 -4.27 -1.44 -19.08
C LEU A 212 -4.80 -0.02 -19.33
N MET A 213 -4.74 0.86 -18.32
CA MET A 213 -5.09 2.28 -18.49
C MET A 213 -4.12 2.96 -19.46
N LYS A 214 -2.82 2.68 -19.39
CA LYS A 214 -1.82 3.22 -20.33
C LYS A 214 -2.00 2.70 -21.75
N TRP A 215 -2.40 1.44 -21.91
CA TRP A 215 -2.81 0.88 -23.21
C TRP A 215 -4.18 1.36 -23.69
N LYS A 216 -4.82 2.29 -22.97
CA LYS A 216 -6.13 2.89 -23.30
C LYS A 216 -7.28 1.86 -23.38
N VAL A 217 -7.16 0.75 -22.67
CA VAL A 217 -8.24 -0.25 -22.55
C VAL A 217 -9.41 0.32 -21.74
N PHE A 218 -9.11 1.15 -20.74
CA PHE A 218 -10.09 1.88 -19.93
C PHE A 218 -9.70 3.36 -19.82
N ALA A 219 -10.70 4.24 -19.72
CA ALA A 219 -10.46 5.64 -19.38
C ALA A 219 -10.02 5.76 -17.92
N ASN A 220 -9.10 6.67 -17.62
CA ASN A 220 -8.65 6.91 -16.24
C ASN A 220 -9.73 7.71 -15.47
N PRO A 221 -10.49 7.06 -14.55
CA PRO A 221 -11.59 7.72 -13.86
C PRO A 221 -11.11 8.73 -12.81
N TRP A 222 -9.84 8.62 -12.38
CA TRP A 222 -9.24 9.43 -11.33
C TRP A 222 -8.79 10.79 -11.87
N VAL A 223 -8.23 10.82 -13.08
CA VAL A 223 -7.84 12.07 -13.76
C VAL A 223 -9.07 12.90 -14.17
N SER A 224 -10.10 12.21 -14.65
CA SER A 224 -11.36 12.85 -15.05
C SER A 224 -12.22 13.28 -13.85
N LEU A 225 -11.86 12.89 -12.62
CA LEU A 225 -12.64 13.11 -11.40
C LEU A 225 -14.12 12.75 -11.58
N ASN A 226 -14.39 11.57 -12.15
CA ASN A 226 -15.75 11.13 -12.42
C ASN A 226 -16.55 10.96 -11.11
N VAL A 227 -17.47 11.89 -10.84
CA VAL A 227 -18.18 12.00 -9.56
C VAL A 227 -18.96 10.71 -9.20
N PRO A 228 -19.73 10.08 -10.10
CA PRO A 228 -20.34 8.77 -9.82
C PRO A 228 -19.35 7.68 -9.40
N VAL A 229 -18.20 7.58 -10.07
CA VAL A 229 -17.18 6.56 -9.75
C VAL A 229 -16.54 6.86 -8.39
N ILE A 230 -16.11 8.10 -8.17
CA ILE A 230 -15.47 8.51 -6.92
C ILE A 230 -16.42 8.34 -5.73
N SER A 231 -17.67 8.81 -5.85
CA SER A 231 -18.66 8.66 -4.78
C SER A 231 -18.96 7.20 -4.47
N GLY A 232 -19.04 6.34 -5.48
CA GLY A 232 -19.18 4.89 -5.30
C GLY A 232 -18.00 4.26 -4.54
N VAL A 233 -16.76 4.64 -4.87
CA VAL A 233 -15.55 4.17 -4.18
C VAL A 233 -15.50 4.65 -2.74
N VAL A 234 -15.87 5.91 -2.47
CA VAL A 234 -15.95 6.46 -1.11
C VAL A 234 -17.01 5.72 -0.29
N LEU A 235 -18.20 5.48 -0.84
CA LEU A 235 -19.25 4.72 -0.16
C LEU A 235 -18.80 3.28 0.14
N LEU A 236 -18.11 2.62 -0.79
CA LEU A 236 -17.58 1.28 -0.59
C LEU A 236 -16.47 1.25 0.47
N LEU A 237 -15.63 2.29 0.52
CA LEU A 237 -14.62 2.44 1.56
C LEU A 237 -15.28 2.61 2.94
N LEU A 238 -16.28 3.50 3.05
CA LEU A 238 -17.03 3.69 4.30
C LEU A 238 -17.74 2.40 4.74
N ALA A 239 -18.35 1.67 3.80
CA ALA A 239 -18.96 0.37 4.08
C ALA A 239 -17.93 -0.67 4.54
N THR A 240 -16.74 -0.67 3.95
CA THR A 240 -15.62 -1.53 4.36
C THR A 240 -15.15 -1.19 5.77
N ILE A 241 -14.95 0.09 6.08
CA ILE A 241 -14.58 0.56 7.43
C ILE A 241 -15.65 0.17 8.45
N ALA A 242 -16.93 0.35 8.12
CA ALA A 242 -18.04 -0.04 8.98
C ALA A 242 -18.07 -1.56 9.23
N ALA A 243 -17.88 -2.37 8.18
CA ALA A 243 -17.80 -3.82 8.30
C ALA A 243 -16.62 -4.26 9.19
N ILE A 244 -15.44 -3.65 9.03
CA ILE A 244 -14.27 -3.88 9.88
C ILE A 244 -14.59 -3.54 11.35
N ALA A 245 -15.23 -2.40 11.61
CA ALA A 245 -15.61 -1.97 12.95
C ALA A 245 -16.60 -2.95 13.62
N VAL A 246 -17.58 -3.45 12.86
CA VAL A 246 -18.55 -4.44 13.34
C VAL A 246 -17.87 -5.78 13.66
N VAL A 247 -17.02 -6.29 12.76
CA VAL A 247 -16.28 -7.54 12.97
C VAL A 247 -15.37 -7.43 14.19
N ASN A 248 -14.66 -6.31 14.33
CA ASN A 248 -13.79 -6.06 15.48
C ASN A 248 -14.58 -5.98 16.80
N ARG A 249 -15.77 -5.39 16.79
CA ARG A 249 -16.66 -5.34 17.97
C ARG A 249 -17.15 -6.73 18.37
N GLN A 250 -17.53 -7.57 17.40
CA GLN A 250 -17.96 -8.95 17.66
C GLN A 250 -16.84 -9.79 18.29
N ASP A 251 -15.62 -9.67 17.77
CA ASP A 251 -14.44 -10.37 18.32
C ASP A 251 -14.19 -9.97 19.78
N ARG A 252 -14.28 -8.68 20.12
CA ARG A 252 -14.13 -8.21 21.50
C ARG A 252 -15.20 -8.80 22.42
N ILE A 253 -16.47 -8.74 22.03
CA ILE A 253 -17.59 -9.25 22.85
C ILE A 253 -17.43 -10.76 23.09
N GLY A 254 -17.07 -11.53 22.06
CA GLY A 254 -16.80 -12.97 22.19
C GLY A 254 -15.66 -13.24 23.18
N SER A 255 -14.55 -12.51 23.08
CA SER A 255 -13.41 -12.68 23.99
C SER A 255 -13.73 -12.37 25.45
N THR A 256 -14.56 -11.34 25.72
CA THR A 256 -14.98 -10.99 27.08
C THR A 256 -15.89 -12.07 27.67
N ARG A 257 -16.78 -12.65 26.85
CA ARG A 257 -17.70 -13.71 27.28
C ARG A 257 -16.96 -14.98 27.70
N TYR A 258 -16.00 -15.45 26.89
CA TYR A 258 -15.15 -16.59 27.23
C TYR A 258 -14.33 -16.36 28.50
N ARG A 259 -13.87 -15.13 28.75
CA ARG A 259 -13.11 -14.80 29.97
C ARG A 259 -13.98 -14.78 31.23
N ASN A 260 -15.27 -14.48 31.10
CA ASN A 260 -16.20 -14.45 32.23
C ASN A 260 -16.81 -15.84 32.52
N GLU A 261 -16.69 -16.78 31.59
CA GLU A 261 -17.19 -18.17 31.70
C GLU A 261 -16.08 -19.17 32.08
N ALA A 262 -14.83 -18.71 32.25
CA ALA A 262 -13.65 -19.50 32.68
C ALA A 262 -13.16 -19.06 34.06
#